data_AF-A0A853BN74-F1
#
_entry.id   AF-A0A853BN74-F1
#
_cell.length_a   1.000
_cell.length_b   1.000
_cell.length_c   1.000
_cell.angle_alpha   90.00
_cell.angle_beta   90.00
_cell.angle_gamma   90.00
#
_symmetry.space_group_name_H-M   'P 1'
#
loop_
_entity.id
_entity.type
_entity.pdbx_description
1 polymer ?
#
loop_
_entity_poly.entity_id
_entity_poly.type
_entity_poly.pdbx_seq_one_letter_code
_entity_poly.pdbx_strand_id
1 'polypeptide(L)' 'MDSDMPFHDQVALAEIELYAEVLTAVAYAERRLTAEEIDIVLGVRRPVPEQTRRRVRERVGPRRR' A
#
# COMPACT_ATOMS: atom_id res chain seq x y z
N MET A 1 -6.69 -37.36 4.66
CA MET A 1 -7.74 -36.44 5.13
C MET A 1 -7.02 -35.18 5.55
N ASP A 2 -6.88 -34.27 4.59
CA ASP A 2 -6.08 -33.05 4.67
C ASP A 2 -6.65 -32.09 5.71
N SER A 3 -6.01 -32.03 6.88
CA SER A 3 -6.41 -31.17 7.99
C SER A 3 -6.11 -29.68 7.74
N ASP A 4 -5.53 -29.33 6.58
CA ASP A 4 -5.17 -27.95 6.20
C ASP A 4 -6.28 -27.19 5.46
N MET A 5 -7.38 -27.84 5.07
CA MET A 5 -8.45 -27.23 4.26
C MET A 5 -9.10 -25.98 4.90
N PRO A 6 -9.40 -25.93 6.22
CA PRO A 6 -9.95 -24.73 6.85
C PRO A 6 -8.94 -23.58 6.95
N PHE A 7 -7.64 -23.91 7.06
CA PHE A 7 -6.56 -22.91 7.07
C PHE A 7 -6.36 -22.33 5.66
N HIS A 8 -6.39 -23.18 4.64
CA HIS A 8 -6.34 -22.73 3.23
C HIS A 8 -7.52 -21.82 2.89
N ASP A 9 -8.73 -22.13 3.34
CA ASP A 9 -9.89 -21.27 3.11
C ASP A 9 -9.73 -19.90 3.80
N GLN A 10 -9.19 -19.86 5.02
CA GLN A 10 -8.93 -18.59 5.73
C GLN A 10 -7.86 -17.75 5.04
N VAL A 11 -6.78 -18.38 4.57
CA VAL A 11 -5.73 -17.69 3.81
C VAL A 11 -6.29 -17.16 2.49
N ALA A 12 -7.07 -17.96 1.76
CA ALA A 12 -7.68 -17.54 0.50
C ALA A 12 -8.65 -16.37 0.69
N LEU A 13 -9.45 -16.38 1.76
CA LEU A 13 -10.34 -15.26 2.09
C LEU A 13 -9.56 -14.00 2.44
N ALA A 14 -8.48 -14.12 3.24
CA ALA A 14 -7.61 -12.99 3.56
C ALA A 14 -6.93 -12.41 2.32
N GLU A 15 -6.52 -13.25 1.37
CA GLU A 15 -5.98 -12.80 0.08
C GLU A 15 -7.03 -12.07 -0.76
N ILE A 16 -8.27 -12.55 -0.80
CA ILE A 16 -9.38 -11.87 -1.49
C ILE A 16 -9.63 -10.49 -0.88
N GLU A 17 -9.68 -10.38 0.45
CA GLU A 17 -9.83 -9.11 1.16
C GLU A 17 -8.69 -8.15 0.80
N LEU A 18 -7.44 -8.62 0.83
CA LEU A 18 -6.26 -7.84 0.45
C LEU A 18 -6.33 -7.34 -0.99
N TYR A 19 -6.70 -8.19 -1.95
CA TYR A 19 -6.87 -7.78 -3.34
C TYR A 19 -8.03 -6.80 -3.53
N ALA A 20 -9.14 -6.99 -2.81
CA ALA A 20 -10.26 -6.07 -2.82
C ALA A 20 -9.84 -4.67 -2.35
N GLU A 21 -9.04 -4.56 -1.28
CA GLU A 21 -8.50 -3.28 -0.82
C GLU A 21 -7.61 -2.59 -1.88
N VAL A 22 -6.76 -3.35 -2.57
CA VAL A 22 -5.95 -2.83 -3.68
C VAL A 22 -6.84 -2.31 -4.82
N LEU A 23 -7.85 -3.08 -5.23
CA LEU A 23 -8.78 -2.67 -6.28
C LEU A 23 -9.58 -1.42 -5.89
N THR A 24 -10.02 -1.33 -4.64
CA THR A 24 -10.66 -0.14 -4.09
C THR A 24 -9.73 1.07 -4.16
N ALA A 25 -8.47 0.93 -3.75
CA ALA A 25 -7.48 2.01 -3.83
C ALA A 25 -7.24 2.47 -5.27
N VAL A 26 -7.17 1.54 -6.23
CA VAL A 26 -7.08 1.86 -7.67
C VAL A 26 -8.31 2.62 -8.15
N ALA A 27 -9.51 2.20 -7.74
CA ALA A 27 -10.75 2.87 -8.11
C ALA A 27 -10.82 4.32 -7.60
N TYR A 28 -10.29 4.58 -6.40
CA TYR A 28 -10.21 5.94 -5.84
C TYR A 28 -9.09 6.80 -6.42
N ALA A 29 -8.00 6.21 -6.90
CA ALA A 29 -6.83 6.97 -7.32
C ALA A 29 -7.01 7.68 -8.66
N GLU A 30 -7.98 7.30 -9.49
CA GLU A 30 -8.19 7.79 -10.88
C GLU A 30 -6.98 7.66 -11.82
N ARG A 31 -5.87 7.07 -11.33
CA ARG A 31 -4.61 6.82 -12.02
C ARG A 31 -4.01 5.51 -11.52
N ARG A 32 -2.95 5.05 -12.19
CA ARG A 32 -2.14 3.94 -11.68
C ARG A 32 -1.54 4.30 -10.32
N LEU A 33 -1.60 3.34 -9.40
CA LEU A 33 -0.88 3.41 -8.14
C LEU A 33 0.63 3.26 -8.40
N THR A 34 1.41 4.00 -7.64
CA THR A 34 2.86 3.83 -7.56
C THR A 34 3.20 2.62 -6.67
N ALA A 35 4.41 2.08 -6.80
CA ALA A 35 4.86 0.98 -5.95
C ALA A 35 4.81 1.33 -4.46
N GLU A 36 5.13 2.58 -4.07
CA GLU A 36 5.03 3.02 -2.68
C GLU A 36 3.58 3.05 -2.18
N GLU A 37 2.62 3.42 -3.04
CA GLU A 37 1.19 3.41 -2.69
C GLU A 37 0.66 1.99 -2.55
N ILE A 38 1.11 1.07 -3.42
CA ILE A 38 0.80 -0.36 -3.31
C ILE A 38 1.37 -0.92 -2.00
N ASP A 39 2.63 -0.63 -1.67
CA ASP A 39 3.25 -1.06 -0.41
C ASP A 39 2.47 -0.54 0.82
N ILE A 40 1.89 0.66 0.75
CA ILE A 40 1.07 1.21 1.83
C ILE A 40 -0.25 0.46 1.96
N VAL A 41 -0.96 0.22 0.84
CA VAL A 41 -2.24 -0.52 0.84
C VAL A 41 -2.04 -1.96 1.32
N LEU A 42 -0.94 -2.61 0.91
CA LEU A 42 -0.59 -3.95 1.37
C LEU A 42 -0.05 -3.99 2.82
N GLY A 43 0.06 -2.85 3.50
CA GLY A 43 0.60 -2.76 4.86
C GLY A 43 2.10 -3.01 5.00
N VAL A 44 2.84 -3.13 3.89
CA VAL A 44 4.30 -3.29 3.84
C VAL A 44 5.00 -2.03 4.33
N ARG A 45 4.43 -0.85 4.05
CA ARG A 45 4.96 0.45 4.48
C ARG A 45 3.91 1.25 5.23
N ARG A 46 4.36 2.01 6.23
CA ARG A 46 3.50 2.98 6.90
C ARG A 46 3.36 4.24 6.05
N PRO A 47 2.16 4.82 5.90
CA PRO A 47 2.00 6.10 5.21
C PRO A 47 2.79 7.18 5.93
N VAL A 48 3.64 7.90 5.18
CA VAL A 48 4.30 9.11 5.66
C VAL A 48 3.35 10.28 5.43
N PRO A 49 3.03 11.08 6.45
CA PRO A 49 2.18 12.26 6.26
C PRO A 49 2.74 13.19 5.19
N GLU A 50 1.88 13.69 4.30
CA GLU A 50 2.26 14.63 3.24
C GLU A 50 3.00 15.87 3.77
N GLN A 51 2.64 16.32 4.97
CA GLN A 51 3.31 17.42 5.67
C GLN A 51 4.80 17.13 5.90
N THR A 52 5.13 15.90 6.29
CA THR A 52 6.51 15.45 6.49
C THR A 52 7.23 15.36 5.15
N ARG A 53 6.57 14.81 4.11
CA ARG A 53 7.14 14.73 2.75
C ARG A 53 7.49 16.12 2.19
N ARG A 54 6.60 17.10 2.34
CA ARG A 54 6.83 18.49 1.90
C ARG A 54 8.03 19.12 2.61
N ARG A 55 8.11 19.00 3.94
CA ARG A 55 9.23 19.52 4.73
C ARG A 55 10.58 18.94 4.31
N VAL A 56 10.63 17.65 3.98
CA VAL A 56 11.86 17.01 3.49
C VAL A 56 12.26 17.60 2.13
N ARG A 57 11.30 17.76 1.20
CA ARG A 57 11.57 18.35 -0.12
C ARG A 57 12.07 19.80 0.00
N GLU A 58 11.49 20.59 0.90
CA GLU A 58 11.92 21.97 1.16
C GLU A 58 13.33 22.04 1.78
N ARG A 59 13.63 21.15 2.74
CA ARG A 59 14.97 21.03 3.34
C ARG A 59 16.05 20.56 2.37
N VAL A 60 15.67 19.78 1.35
CA VAL A 60 16.56 19.28 0.29
C VAL A 60 16.65 20.27 -0.88
N GLY A 61 16.06 21.47 -0.75
CA GLY A 61 16.15 22.56 -1.74
C GLY A 61 17.57 22.85 -2.22
N PRO A 62 17.73 23.40 -3.44
CA PRO A 62 18.98 23.32 -4.18
C PRO A 62 20.10 23.97 -3.40
N ARG A 63 21.17 23.21 -3.14
CA ARG A 63 22.47 23.77 -2.76
C ARG A 63 22.89 24.67 -3.92
N ARG A 64 22.56 25.96 -3.84
CA ARG A 64 23.09 26.98 -4.76
C ARG A 64 24.62 26.86 -4.70
N ARG A 65 25.20 26.42 -5.81
CA ARG A 65 26.64 26.40 -6.04
C ARG A 65 27.08 27.75 -6.57
#